data_AF-A0A1L5NQR6-F1
#
_entry.id   AF-A0A1L5NQR6-F1
#
_cell.length_a   1.000
_cell.length_b   1.000
_cell.length_c   1.000
_cell.angle_alpha   90.00
_cell.angle_beta   90.00
_cell.angle_gamma   90.00
#
_symmetry.space_group_name_H-M   'P 1'
#
loop_
_entity.id
_entity.type
_entity.pdbx_description
1 polymer ?
#
loop_
_entity_poly.entity_id
_entity_poly.type
_entity_poly.pdbx_seq_one_letter_code
_entity_poly.pdbx_strand_id
1 'polypeptide(L)' 'MSSEKFNTNEAAAYIRKSASWLNKKRLIGSGPVYLKVCGSVTYLRSDLDAWLTGTRGTAVYEFANDNARAMAAA' A
#
# COMPACT_ATOMS: atom_id res chain seq x y z
N MET A 1 18.49 9.71 -2.60
CA MET A 1 17.25 9.06 -3.08
C MET A 1 17.60 7.65 -3.53
N SER A 2 17.74 6.72 -2.57
CA SER A 2 18.07 5.34 -2.88
C SER A 2 16.87 4.71 -3.59
N SER A 3 17.01 4.51 -4.90
CA SER A 3 15.99 3.86 -5.73
C SER A 3 16.01 2.35 -5.49
N GLU A 4 15.78 1.95 -4.24
CA GLU A 4 15.60 0.55 -3.87
C GLU A 4 14.38 0.01 -4.60
N LYS A 5 14.65 -0.96 -5.46
CA LYS A 5 13.69 -1.68 -6.28
C LYS A 5 13.44 -3.03 -5.63
N PHE A 6 12.17 -3.32 -5.36
CA PHE A 6 11.74 -4.58 -4.79
C PHE A 6 11.09 -5.45 -5.86
N ASN A 7 11.43 -6.72 -5.84
CA ASN A 7 10.67 -7.72 -6.60
C ASN A 7 9.31 -7.96 -5.94
N THR A 8 8.44 -8.70 -6.62
CA THR A 8 7.08 -8.96 -6.12
C THR A 8 7.07 -9.63 -4.74
N ASN A 9 8.00 -10.56 -4.47
CA ASN A 9 8.11 -11.21 -3.17
C ASN A 9 8.63 -10.28 -2.08
N GLU A 10 9.61 -9.44 -2.38
CA GLU A 10 10.17 -8.49 -1.42
C GLU A 10 9.18 -7.39 -1.10
N ALA A 11 8.46 -6.88 -2.11
CA ALA A 11 7.39 -5.91 -1.92
C ALA A 11 6.26 -6.51 -1.07
N ALA A 12 5.91 -7.78 -1.31
CA ALA A 12 4.92 -8.50 -0.51
C ALA A 12 5.36 -8.62 0.97
N ALA A 13 6.63 -8.96 1.21
CA ALA A 13 7.19 -9.01 2.55
C ALA A 13 7.19 -7.62 3.23
N TYR A 14 7.53 -6.56 2.49
CA TYR A 14 7.54 -5.18 2.97
C TYR A 14 6.15 -4.70 3.42
N ILE A 15 5.11 -4.94 2.62
CA ILE A 15 3.73 -4.57 2.96
C ILE A 15 3.01 -5.61 3.86
N ARG A 16 3.71 -6.66 4.28
CA ARG A 16 3.17 -7.82 5.02
C ARG A 16 1.91 -8.44 4.37
N LYS A 17 1.97 -8.67 3.05
CA LYS A 17 0.94 -9.40 2.30
C LYS A 17 1.56 -10.58 1.55
N SER A 18 0.71 -11.42 0.98
CA SER A 18 1.15 -12.52 0.12
C SER A 18 1.40 -12.05 -1.32
N ALA A 19 2.34 -12.68 -2.01
CA ALA A 19 2.58 -12.41 -3.44
C ALA A 19 1.32 -12.65 -4.30
N SER A 20 0.52 -13.66 -3.93
CA SER A 20 -0.77 -13.94 -4.58
C SER A 20 -1.78 -12.79 -4.40
N TRP A 21 -1.78 -12.12 -3.24
CA TRP A 21 -2.60 -10.93 -3.01
C TRP A 21 -2.20 -9.78 -3.94
N LEU A 22 -0.90 -9.51 -4.10
CA LEU A 22 -0.41 -8.50 -5.06
C LEU A 22 -0.80 -8.86 -6.49
N ASN A 23 -0.71 -10.15 -6.87
CA ASN A 23 -1.10 -10.59 -8.21
C ASN A 23 -2.59 -10.38 -8.47
N LYS A 24 -3.45 -10.68 -7.49
CA LYS A 24 -4.90 -10.39 -7.57
C LYS A 24 -5.18 -8.89 -7.64
N LYS A 25 -4.49 -8.10 -6.83
CA LYS A 25 -4.64 -6.64 -6.79
C LYS A 25 -4.26 -5.98 -8.13
N ARG A 26 -3.23 -6.49 -8.81
CA ARG A 26 -2.89 -6.09 -10.19
C ARG A 26 -4.02 -6.36 -11.18
N LEU A 27 -4.67 -7.52 -11.09
CA LEU A 27 -5.79 -7.88 -11.97
C LEU A 27 -7.01 -6.97 -11.76
N ILE A 28 -7.28 -6.61 -10.51
CA ILE A 28 -8.41 -5.75 -10.13
C ILE A 28 -8.11 -4.27 -10.43
N GLY A 29 -6.86 -3.91 -10.71
CA GLY A 29 -6.43 -2.53 -10.90
C GLY A 29 -6.40 -1.71 -9.60
N SER A 30 -6.49 -2.36 -8.45
CA SER A 30 -6.46 -1.73 -7.13
C SER A 30 -5.18 -2.17 -6.43
N GLY A 31 -4.28 -1.28 -6.04
CA GLY A 31 -3.04 -1.65 -5.36
C GLY A 31 -1.90 -0.64 -5.53
N PRO A 32 -0.71 -0.92 -4.97
CA PRO A 32 0.46 -0.06 -5.11
C PRO A 32 0.94 0.01 -6.57
N VAL A 33 1.48 1.17 -6.95
CA VAL A 33 2.04 1.42 -8.28
C VAL A 33 3.17 0.43 -8.55
N TYR A 34 3.16 -0.16 -9.73
CA TYR A 34 4.17 -1.11 -10.17
C TYR A 34 4.80 -0.65 -11.48
N LEU A 35 6.07 -1.01 -11.66
CA LEU A 35 6.82 -0.81 -12.88
C LEU A 35 6.84 -2.14 -13.64
N LYS A 36 6.45 -2.11 -14.91
CA LYS A 36 6.61 -3.25 -15.82
C LYS A 36 7.87 -3.04 -16.63
N VAL A 37 8.95 -3.73 -16.25
CA VAL A 37 10.25 -3.64 -16.94
C VAL A 37 10.49 -4.94 -17.70
N CYS A 38 10.42 -4.87 -19.04
CA CYS A 38 10.77 -5.98 -19.95
C CYS A 38 10.17 -7.36 -19.55
N GLY A 39 8.92 -7.38 -19.06
CA GLY A 39 8.22 -8.60 -18.64
C GLY A 39 8.29 -8.93 -17.15
N SER A 40 9.17 -8.27 -16.40
CA SER A 40 9.24 -8.36 -14.94
C SER A 40 8.45 -7.23 -14.27
N VAL A 41 7.84 -7.53 -13.12
CA VAL A 41 7.14 -6.52 -12.31
C VAL A 41 7.97 -6.17 -11.08
N THR A 42 8.31 -4.89 -10.99
CA THR A 42 9.15 -4.32 -9.94
C THR A 42 8.39 -3.21 -9.22
N TYR A 43 8.66 -3.04 -7.93
CA TYR A 43 8.14 -1.97 -7.11
C TYR A 43 9.26 -1.04 -6.69
N LEU A 44 8.98 0.26 -6.60
CA LEU A 44 9.88 1.18 -5.92
C LEU A 44 9.47 1.29 -4.46
N ARG A 45 10.46 1.42 -3.58
CA ARG A 45 10.23 1.68 -2.17
C ARG A 45 9.35 2.90 -1.94
N SER A 46 9.60 3.99 -2.67
CA SER A 46 8.84 5.23 -2.55
C SER A 46 7.37 5.08 -2.93
N ASP A 47 7.05 4.30 -3.96
CA ASP A 47 5.66 4.03 -4.36
C ASP A 47 4.93 3.16 -3.34
N LEU A 48 5.63 2.17 -2.76
CA LEU A 48 5.08 1.35 -1.67
C LEU A 48 4.80 2.21 -0.42
N ASP A 49 5.73 3.09 -0.07
CA ASP A 49 5.57 4.01 1.07
C ASP A 49 4.42 5.01 0.84
N ALA A 50 4.34 5.61 -0.35
CA ALA A 50 3.24 6.49 -0.73
C ALA A 50 1.89 5.78 -0.66
N TRP A 51 1.83 4.52 -1.08
CA TRP A 51 0.62 3.70 -0.98
C TRP A 51 0.24 3.37 0.47
N LEU A 52 1.22 3.02 1.31
CA LEU A 52 1.01 2.80 2.75
C LEU A 52 0.54 4.09 3.45
N THR A 53 1.13 5.22 3.07
CA THR A 53 0.75 6.56 3.47
C THR A 53 -0.70 6.89 3.08
N GLY A 54 -1.15 6.51 1.88
CA GLY A 54 -2.53 6.72 1.45
C GLY A 54 -3.52 5.75 2.11
N THR A 55 -3.05 4.56 2.51
CA THR A 55 -3.84 3.53 3.19
C THR A 55 -3.80 3.70 4.72
N ARG A 56 -3.10 4.73 5.22
CA ARG A 56 -3.01 5.01 6.65
C ARG A 56 -4.40 5.41 7.16
N GLY A 57 -5.06 4.48 7.83
CA GLY A 57 -6.29 4.73 8.54
C GLY A 57 -6.02 4.72 10.04
N THR A 58 -6.55 5.69 10.77
CA THR A 58 -6.51 5.69 12.23
C THR A 58 -7.50 4.66 12.82
N ALA A 59 -8.46 4.19 12.02
CA ALA A 59 -9.48 3.23 12.43
C ALA A 59 -9.51 2.01 11.50
N VAL A 60 -9.66 0.82 12.09
CA VAL A 60 -9.80 -0.46 11.37
C VAL A 60 -11.20 -0.60 10.76
N TYR A 61 -12.16 0.18 11.25
CA TYR A 61 -13.53 0.27 10.76
C TYR A 61 -13.97 1.73 10.68
N GLU A 62 -14.79 2.07 9.67
CA GLU A 62 -15.30 3.42 9.43
C GLU A 62 -16.12 4.00 10.61
N PHE A 63 -16.65 3.13 11.48
CA PHE A 63 -17.49 3.49 12.62
C PHE A 63 -16.72 3.79 13.93
N ALA A 64 -15.39 3.79 13.95
CA ALA A 64 -14.63 3.81 15.21
C ALA A 64 -13.87 5.12 15.52
N ASN A 65 -14.15 6.24 14.86
CA ASN A 65 -13.52 7.51 15.25
C ASN A 65 -14.46 8.72 15.17
N ASP A 66 -15.49 8.72 16.01
CA ASP A 66 -16.31 9.90 16.32
C ASP A 66 -15.61 10.89 17.27
N ASN A 67 -14.45 10.52 17.84
CA ASN A 67 -13.73 11.32 18.83
C ASN A 67 -13.25 12.67 18.27
N ALA A 68 -12.93 12.75 16.97
CA ALA A 68 -12.52 14.00 16.34
C ALA A 68 -13.69 15.00 16.17
N ARG A 69 -14.93 14.53 16.02
CA ARG A 69 -16.14 15.36 15.95
C ARG A 69 -16.58 15.81 17.34
N ALA A 70 -16.45 14.94 18.35
CA ALA A 70 -16.77 15.26 19.75
C ALA A 70 -15.80 16.29 20.37
N MET A 71 -14.50 16.20 20.07
CA MET A 71 -13.49 17.17 20.57
C MET A 71 -13.58 18.55 19.92
N ALA A 72 -14.15 18.68 18.71
CA ALA A 72 -14.33 19.97 18.04
C ALA A 72 -15.60 20.72 18.47
N ALA A 73 -16.46 20.11 19.29
CA ALA A 73 -17.74 20.65 19.73
C ALA A 73 -17.76 21.03 21.23
N ALA A 74 -16.60 21.01 21.92
CA ALA A 74 -16.44 21.36 23.32
C ALA A 74 -15.76 22.73 23.50
#